data_AF-A0A2E8J3V7-F1
#
_entry.id   AF-A0A2E8J3V7-F1
#
_cell.length_a   1.000
_cell.length_b   1.000
_cell.length_c   1.000
_cell.angle_alpha   90.00
_cell.angle_beta   90.00
_cell.angle_gamma   90.00
#
_symmetry.space_group_name_H-M   'P 1'
#
loop_
_entity.id
_entity.type
_entity.pdbx_description
1 polymer ?
#
loop_
_entity_poly.entity_id
_entity_poly.type
_entity_poly.pdbx_seq_one_letter_code
_entity_poly.pdbx_strand_id
1 'polypeptide(L)'
;MRLHEAAPEAIIDTHNTSAHSEPFAVAVNDNVSTQQISQLFTNRLVVIDQQLGTLIEKTDSISPVVTIEFGGLMDPNADKLAYESLISFVSRNHLFKTEPEPLHIMKHPLRLEIEESSEIHYSSSVHNDADLTLINTIDQLNFQAVHTGTKIGWLGKTGLGGLRAVNAKGDNLFHEFFHEVSGFLTIKQQLTIFMATTDPYIARQDCLLYFTPTTV
;
A
#
# COMPACT_ATOMS: atom_id res chain seq x y z
N MET A 1 19.31 -9.28 23.61
CA MET A 1 18.38 -8.27 24.15
C MET A 1 17.13 -8.33 23.30
N ARG A 2 15.99 -8.72 23.87
CA ARG A 2 14.71 -8.72 23.15
C ARG A 2 14.21 -7.27 23.04
N LEU A 3 13.55 -6.89 21.94
CA LEU A 3 13.02 -5.52 21.72
C LEU A 3 12.22 -4.99 22.92
N HIS A 4 11.43 -5.84 23.57
CA HIS A 4 10.68 -5.52 24.79
C HIS A 4 11.55 -5.08 25.97
N GLU A 5 12.76 -5.64 26.12
CA GLU A 5 13.69 -5.30 27.21
C GLU A 5 14.34 -3.94 27.01
N ALA A 6 14.46 -3.50 25.74
CA ALA A 6 15.08 -2.23 25.39
C ALA A 6 14.13 -1.04 25.58
N ALA A 7 12.82 -1.28 25.63
CA ALA A 7 11.77 -0.27 25.78
C ALA A 7 12.02 1.00 24.93
N PRO A 8 12.19 0.86 23.60
CA PRO A 8 12.55 1.98 22.74
C PRO A 8 11.44 3.05 22.75
N GLU A 9 11.81 4.32 22.61
CA GLU A 9 10.81 5.41 22.52
C GLU A 9 9.91 5.29 21.29
N ALA A 10 10.44 4.76 20.18
CA ALA A 10 9.71 4.45 18.95
C ALA A 10 10.46 3.36 18.17
N ILE A 11 9.76 2.63 17.31
CA ILE A 11 10.34 1.64 16.39
C ILE A 11 9.98 2.05 14.97
N ILE A 12 10.99 2.19 14.11
CA ILE A 12 10.80 2.48 12.69
C ILE A 12 11.32 1.27 11.92
N ASP A 13 10.46 0.70 11.09
CA ASP A 13 10.83 -0.28 10.07
C ASP A 13 10.89 0.44 8.72
N THR A 14 11.93 0.24 7.93
CA THR A 14 12.17 1.05 6.73
C THR A 14 12.36 0.20 5.50
N HIS A 15 11.63 0.54 4.45
CA HIS A 15 11.62 -0.18 3.17
C HIS A 15 11.54 0.81 2.00
N ASN A 16 11.66 0.23 0.81
CA ASN A 16 11.31 0.85 -0.45
C ASN A 16 10.29 -0.03 -1.16
N THR A 17 9.42 0.58 -1.95
CA THR A 17 8.47 -0.15 -2.77
C THR A 17 9.16 -0.73 -4.00
N SER A 18 8.69 -1.90 -4.45
CA SER A 18 9.22 -2.56 -5.65
C SER A 18 8.96 -1.79 -6.94
N ALA A 19 7.88 -1.00 -6.99
CA ALA A 19 7.47 -0.17 -8.12
C ALA A 19 7.45 1.32 -7.76
N HIS A 20 7.18 2.19 -8.74
CA HIS A 20 7.10 3.63 -8.53
C HIS A 20 6.07 3.97 -7.44
N SER A 21 6.44 4.79 -6.47
CA SER A 21 5.54 5.20 -5.39
C SER A 21 6.02 6.48 -4.72
N GLU A 22 5.05 7.22 -4.20
CA GLU A 22 5.30 8.32 -3.26
C GLU A 22 5.62 7.76 -1.87
N PRO A 23 6.33 8.50 -1.00
CA PRO A 23 6.62 8.03 0.35
C PRO A 23 5.38 8.00 1.24
N PHE A 24 5.25 6.97 2.07
CA PHE A 24 4.15 6.81 3.02
C PHE A 24 4.56 6.00 4.25
N ALA A 25 3.85 6.24 5.35
CA ALA A 25 3.94 5.46 6.57
C ALA A 25 2.80 4.46 6.63
N VAL A 26 3.04 3.30 7.25
CA VAL A 26 2.05 2.28 7.57
C VAL A 26 2.02 2.11 9.08
N ALA A 27 0.82 2.00 9.66
CA ALA A 27 0.60 1.78 11.09
C ALA A 27 -0.68 0.99 11.37
N VAL A 28 -0.79 0.42 12.57
CA VAL A 28 -2.03 -0.25 13.03
C VAL A 28 -3.04 0.71 13.69
N ASN A 29 -2.65 1.95 13.94
CA ASN A 29 -3.51 3.01 14.48
C ASN A 29 -3.02 4.38 14.04
N ASP A 30 -3.84 5.41 14.17
CA ASP A 30 -3.50 6.81 13.90
C ASP A 30 -3.51 7.67 15.17
N ASN A 31 -3.04 7.14 16.30
CA ASN A 31 -2.93 7.96 17.52
C ASN A 31 -1.91 9.10 17.34
N VAL A 32 -1.95 10.08 18.26
CA VAL A 32 -1.09 11.28 18.18
C VAL A 32 0.39 10.90 18.04
N SER A 33 0.90 9.95 18.83
CA SER A 33 2.31 9.54 18.76
C SER A 33 2.68 8.91 17.41
N THR A 34 1.79 8.11 16.82
CA THR A 34 1.99 7.52 15.49
C THR A 34 2.04 8.61 14.42
N GLN A 35 1.14 9.60 14.49
CA GLN A 35 1.14 10.73 13.56
C GLN A 35 2.40 11.60 13.72
N GLN A 36 2.82 11.88 14.96
CA GLN A 36 4.05 12.63 15.29
C GLN A 36 5.32 11.98 14.74
N ILE A 37 5.38 10.65 14.72
CA ILE A 37 6.51 9.92 14.14
C ILE A 37 6.40 9.90 12.62
N SER A 38 5.23 9.57 12.08
CA SER A 38 5.00 9.45 10.63
C SER A 38 5.36 10.74 9.89
N GLN A 39 4.95 11.90 10.44
CA GLN A 39 5.23 13.21 9.84
C GLN A 39 6.71 13.56 9.73
N LEU A 40 7.60 12.87 10.45
CA LEU A 40 9.04 13.07 10.31
C LEU A 40 9.57 12.57 8.96
N PHE A 41 8.83 11.66 8.32
CA PHE A 41 9.22 10.96 7.11
C PHE A 41 8.31 11.33 5.93
N THR A 42 7.01 11.51 6.16
CA THR A 42 6.01 11.72 5.10
C THR A 42 4.70 12.25 5.68
N ASN A 43 3.91 12.91 4.84
CA ASN A 43 2.58 13.38 5.19
C ASN A 43 1.46 12.35 4.90
N ARG A 44 1.77 11.13 4.47
CA ARG A 44 0.79 10.07 4.15
C ARG A 44 0.87 8.94 5.17
N LEU A 45 -0.27 8.55 5.74
CA LEU A 45 -0.36 7.47 6.72
C LEU A 45 -1.44 6.46 6.30
N VAL A 46 -1.02 5.22 6.07
CA VAL A 46 -1.91 4.07 5.85
C VAL A 46 -2.15 3.36 7.18
N VAL A 47 -3.40 3.29 7.61
CA VAL A 47 -3.80 2.57 8.82
C VAL A 47 -4.38 1.21 8.43
N ILE A 48 -3.61 0.16 8.69
CA ILE A 48 -3.99 -1.22 8.42
C ILE A 48 -4.73 -1.84 9.61
N ASP A 49 -5.72 -2.67 9.31
CA ASP A 49 -6.49 -3.45 10.28
C ASP A 49 -6.44 -4.97 10.00
N GLN A 50 -5.78 -5.37 8.92
CA GLN A 50 -5.55 -6.76 8.56
C GLN A 50 -4.23 -7.27 9.16
N GLN A 51 -4.19 -8.55 9.54
CA GLN A 51 -2.96 -9.23 9.96
C GLN A 51 -2.15 -9.59 8.71
N LEU A 52 -0.99 -8.94 8.54
CA LEU A 52 -0.03 -9.17 7.46
C LEU A 52 1.21 -9.94 7.94
N GLY A 53 1.28 -10.34 9.22
CA GLY A 53 2.42 -11.04 9.82
C GLY A 53 3.66 -10.16 10.01
N THR A 54 3.50 -8.84 9.99
CA THR A 54 4.59 -7.86 9.97
C THR A 54 5.05 -7.44 11.37
N LEU A 55 6.19 -6.74 11.46
CA LEU A 55 6.71 -6.23 12.75
C LEU A 55 5.71 -5.32 13.46
N ILE A 56 4.94 -4.56 12.68
CA ILE A 56 3.97 -3.57 13.18
C ILE A 56 2.75 -4.18 13.88
N GLU A 57 2.54 -5.49 13.71
CA GLU A 57 1.51 -6.23 14.44
C GLU A 57 2.01 -6.75 15.79
N LYS A 58 3.33 -6.86 15.97
CA LYS A 58 3.96 -7.44 17.17
C LYS A 58 4.26 -6.41 18.25
N THR A 59 3.47 -5.35 18.31
CA THR A 59 3.74 -4.19 19.14
C THR A 59 3.05 -4.30 20.48
N ASP A 60 3.82 -4.16 21.56
CA ASP A 60 3.26 -3.85 22.86
C ASP A 60 2.83 -2.37 22.87
N SER A 61 1.77 -2.03 23.61
CA SER A 61 1.12 -0.71 23.63
C SER A 61 2.01 0.46 24.12
N ILE A 62 3.31 0.27 24.28
CA ILE A 62 4.24 1.20 24.94
C ILE A 62 4.96 2.09 23.92
N SER A 63 5.35 1.54 22.76
CA SER A 63 6.16 2.27 21.76
C SER A 63 5.41 2.35 20.44
N PRO A 64 5.23 3.54 19.83
CA PRO A 64 4.69 3.64 18.49
C PRO A 64 5.63 2.94 17.52
N VAL A 65 5.03 2.16 16.62
CA VAL A 65 5.73 1.45 15.56
C VAL A 65 5.13 1.88 14.24
N VAL A 66 6.00 2.33 13.33
CA VAL A 66 5.63 2.70 11.97
C VAL A 66 6.57 2.00 10.99
N THR A 67 6.01 1.54 9.88
CA THR A 67 6.78 1.12 8.73
C THR A 67 6.80 2.29 7.75
N ILE A 68 7.98 2.68 7.27
CA ILE A 68 8.17 3.77 6.31
C ILE A 68 8.59 3.18 4.98
N GLU A 69 7.80 3.46 3.95
CA GLU A 69 8.12 3.21 2.56
C GLU A 69 8.62 4.52 1.95
N PHE A 70 9.91 4.59 1.63
CA PHE A 70 10.53 5.85 1.17
C PHE A 70 10.21 6.21 -0.28
N GLY A 71 9.63 5.27 -1.03
CA GLY A 71 9.30 5.42 -2.45
C GLY A 71 9.86 4.27 -3.27
N GLY A 72 9.79 4.42 -4.59
CA GLY A 72 10.11 3.36 -5.55
C GLY A 72 11.58 2.96 -5.63
N LEU A 73 11.82 1.73 -6.09
CA LEU A 73 13.15 1.20 -6.36
C LEU A 73 13.93 2.09 -7.34
N MET A 74 15.19 2.39 -7.01
CA MET A 74 16.09 3.27 -7.78
C MET A 74 15.61 4.73 -7.94
N ASP A 75 14.77 5.24 -7.03
CA ASP A 75 14.44 6.68 -6.98
C ASP A 75 15.46 7.45 -6.11
N PRO A 76 16.30 8.32 -6.69
CA PRO A 76 17.26 9.12 -5.92
C PRO A 76 16.58 10.07 -4.91
N ASN A 77 15.33 10.46 -5.13
CA ASN A 77 14.58 11.25 -4.16
C ASN A 77 14.20 10.42 -2.94
N ALA A 78 13.87 9.13 -3.12
CA ALA A 78 13.63 8.20 -2.02
C ALA A 78 14.91 8.00 -1.20
N ASP A 79 16.06 7.81 -1.84
CA ASP A 79 17.36 7.69 -1.16
C ASP A 79 17.69 8.94 -0.33
N LYS A 80 17.49 10.12 -0.93
CA LYS A 80 17.71 11.40 -0.26
C LYS A 80 16.77 11.58 0.93
N LEU A 81 15.48 11.30 0.74
CA LEU A 81 14.48 11.40 1.80
C LEU A 81 14.82 10.44 2.94
N ALA A 82 15.17 9.19 2.64
CA ALA A 82 15.59 8.20 3.62
C ALA A 82 16.76 8.72 4.45
N TYR A 83 17.82 9.19 3.80
CA TYR A 83 18.99 9.73 4.48
C TYR A 83 18.64 10.94 5.39
N GLU A 84 17.97 11.96 4.85
CA GLU A 84 17.68 13.20 5.57
C GLU A 84 16.72 12.97 6.75
N SER A 85 15.66 12.19 6.53
CA SER A 85 14.64 11.90 7.55
C SER A 85 15.17 10.98 8.65
N LEU A 86 16.00 9.97 8.32
CA LEU A 86 16.61 9.10 9.32
C LEU A 86 17.61 9.88 10.20
N ILE A 87 18.44 10.74 9.60
CA ILE A 87 19.34 11.62 10.36
C ILE A 87 18.54 12.55 11.29
N SER A 88 17.46 13.15 10.77
CA SER A 88 16.54 13.97 11.56
C SER A 88 15.91 13.19 12.71
N PHE A 89 15.48 11.94 12.48
CA PHE A 89 14.89 11.07 13.49
C PHE A 89 15.87 10.72 14.62
N VAL A 90 17.06 10.20 14.29
CA VAL A 90 18.03 9.75 15.31
C VAL A 90 18.68 10.91 16.08
N SER A 91 18.66 12.13 15.53
CA SER A 91 19.26 13.31 16.15
C SER A 91 18.27 14.11 17.01
N ARG A 92 16.99 13.73 17.05
CA ARG A 92 15.97 14.45 17.81
C ARG A 92 16.04 14.10 19.29
N ASN A 93 16.13 15.13 20.13
CA ASN A 93 16.05 14.98 21.59
C ASN A 93 14.64 14.61 22.07
N HIS A 94 13.60 14.95 21.30
CA HIS A 94 12.21 14.73 21.67
C HIS A 94 11.37 14.39 20.44
N LEU A 95 10.78 13.19 20.43
CA LEU A 95 9.96 12.71 19.32
C LEU A 95 8.50 13.19 19.37
N PHE A 96 7.95 13.43 20.57
CA PHE A 96 6.49 13.57 20.78
C PHE A 96 6.03 14.96 21.25
N LYS A 97 6.78 16.03 20.96
CA LYS A 97 6.50 17.38 21.51
C LYS A 97 5.70 18.30 20.60
N THR A 98 5.54 17.97 19.33
CA THR A 98 4.86 18.80 18.33
C THR A 98 3.47 18.28 18.08
N GLU A 99 2.46 19.15 18.04
CA GLU A 99 1.17 18.75 17.46
C GLU A 99 1.39 18.19 16.05
N PRO A 100 0.73 17.09 15.67
CA PRO A 100 0.82 16.59 14.30
C PRO A 100 0.30 17.63 13.31
N GLU A 101 1.08 17.88 12.26
CA GLU A 101 0.54 18.54 11.06
C GLU A 101 -0.49 17.62 10.40
N PRO A 102 -1.49 18.16 9.67
CA PRO A 102 -2.51 17.34 9.01
C PRO A 102 -1.88 16.30 8.07
N LEU A 103 -2.12 15.02 8.37
CA LEU A 103 -1.72 13.89 7.53
C LEU A 103 -2.84 13.47 6.58
N HIS A 104 -2.47 12.99 5.40
CA HIS A 104 -3.35 12.23 4.52
C HIS A 104 -3.49 10.81 5.04
N ILE A 105 -4.51 10.58 5.87
CA ILE A 105 -4.75 9.29 6.52
C ILE A 105 -5.69 8.44 5.66
N MET A 106 -5.22 7.27 5.23
CA MET A 106 -5.98 6.27 4.49
C MET A 106 -6.21 5.07 5.40
N LYS A 107 -7.47 4.69 5.63
CA LYS A 107 -7.83 3.62 6.58
C LYS A 107 -8.46 2.44 5.88
N HIS A 108 -8.31 1.26 6.49
CA HIS A 108 -8.96 0.02 6.04
C HIS A 108 -8.63 -0.32 4.57
N PRO A 109 -7.35 -0.31 4.17
CA PRO A 109 -6.99 -0.66 2.81
C PRO A 109 -7.37 -2.09 2.50
N LEU A 110 -7.78 -2.30 1.26
CA LEU A 110 -8.07 -3.60 0.69
C LEU A 110 -6.96 -3.98 -0.28
N ARG A 111 -6.71 -5.27 -0.40
CA ARG A 111 -5.79 -5.84 -1.37
C ARG A 111 -6.59 -6.39 -2.54
N LEU A 112 -6.23 -6.02 -3.76
CA LEU A 112 -6.72 -6.71 -4.94
C LEU A 112 -5.79 -7.89 -5.23
N GLU A 113 -6.28 -9.09 -4.97
CA GLU A 113 -5.53 -10.33 -5.16
C GLU A 113 -6.09 -11.10 -6.37
N ILE A 114 -5.26 -11.99 -6.91
CA ILE A 114 -5.64 -12.98 -7.91
C ILE A 114 -5.14 -14.36 -7.46
N GLU A 115 -5.73 -15.43 -7.97
CA GLU A 115 -5.29 -16.80 -7.68
C GLU A 115 -3.82 -17.01 -8.10
N GLU A 116 -3.04 -17.69 -7.25
CA GLU A 116 -1.59 -17.85 -7.44
C GLU A 116 -1.24 -18.59 -8.75
N SER A 117 -2.14 -19.45 -9.25
CA SER A 117 -1.96 -20.17 -10.51
C SER A 117 -2.29 -19.36 -11.76
N SER A 118 -2.76 -18.12 -11.62
CA SER A 118 -3.17 -17.28 -12.75
C SER A 118 -1.97 -16.77 -13.56
N GLU A 119 -2.14 -16.72 -14.88
CA GLU A 119 -1.16 -16.11 -15.78
C GLU A 119 -1.40 -14.59 -15.88
N ILE A 120 -0.41 -13.80 -15.45
CA ILE A 120 -0.54 -12.34 -15.32
C ILE A 120 0.51 -11.67 -16.18
N HIS A 121 0.06 -10.75 -17.04
CA HIS A 121 0.93 -9.94 -17.88
C HIS A 121 0.77 -8.45 -17.55
N TYR A 122 1.83 -7.69 -17.75
CA TYR A 122 1.80 -6.23 -17.73
C TYR A 122 2.15 -5.73 -19.13
N SER A 123 1.19 -5.08 -19.80
CA SER A 123 1.33 -4.70 -21.21
C SER A 123 0.46 -3.51 -21.58
N SER A 124 0.78 -2.84 -22.68
CA SER A 124 -0.07 -1.80 -23.29
C SER A 124 -1.21 -2.38 -24.14
N SER A 125 -1.26 -3.70 -24.31
CA SER A 125 -2.29 -4.42 -25.06
C SER A 125 -2.55 -5.81 -24.48
N VAL A 126 -3.76 -6.33 -24.69
CA VAL A 126 -4.19 -7.67 -24.27
C VAL A 126 -3.25 -8.79 -24.75
N HIS A 127 -3.03 -9.79 -23.89
CA HIS A 127 -2.39 -11.07 -24.21
C HIS A 127 -3.46 -12.18 -24.12
N ASN A 128 -3.62 -12.98 -25.18
CA ASN A 128 -4.73 -13.94 -25.31
C ASN A 128 -4.56 -15.20 -24.44
N ASP A 129 -3.35 -15.44 -23.96
CA ASP A 129 -2.93 -16.53 -23.09
C ASP A 129 -2.93 -16.16 -21.60
N ALA A 130 -3.05 -14.88 -21.27
CA ALA A 130 -3.12 -14.40 -19.90
C ALA A 130 -4.55 -14.53 -19.31
N ASP A 131 -4.64 -14.81 -18.01
CA ASP A 131 -5.87 -14.67 -17.23
C ASP A 131 -6.17 -13.19 -16.94
N LEU A 132 -5.12 -12.40 -16.74
CA LEU A 132 -5.20 -10.95 -16.55
C LEU A 132 -4.02 -10.26 -17.24
N THR A 133 -4.30 -9.26 -18.06
CA THR A 133 -3.29 -8.31 -18.53
C THR A 133 -3.54 -6.96 -17.88
N LEU A 134 -2.72 -6.54 -16.91
CA LEU A 134 -2.77 -5.18 -16.37
C LEU A 134 -2.02 -4.20 -17.28
N ILE A 135 -2.39 -2.92 -17.23
CA ILE A 135 -1.61 -1.87 -17.89
C ILE A 135 -0.19 -1.84 -17.30
N ASN A 136 0.84 -1.80 -18.15
CA ASN A 136 2.24 -1.83 -17.72
C ASN A 136 2.73 -0.56 -17.00
N THR A 137 1.86 0.42 -16.85
CA THR A 137 2.09 1.67 -16.11
C THR A 137 1.13 1.79 -14.92
N ILE A 138 0.62 0.68 -14.40
CA ILE A 138 -0.35 0.69 -13.29
C ILE A 138 0.24 1.34 -12.02
N ASP A 139 1.55 1.21 -11.82
CA ASP A 139 2.30 1.80 -10.72
C ASP A 139 2.30 3.35 -10.75
N GLN A 140 2.10 3.95 -11.93
CA GLN A 140 1.91 5.41 -12.06
C GLN A 140 0.59 5.90 -11.44
N LEU A 141 -0.34 4.99 -11.11
CA LEU A 141 -1.57 5.32 -10.37
C LEU A 141 -1.38 5.30 -8.85
N ASN A 142 -0.20 4.91 -8.34
CA ASN A 142 0.05 4.89 -6.91
C ASN A 142 -0.11 6.30 -6.30
N PHE A 143 -0.88 6.38 -5.21
CA PHE A 143 -1.31 7.58 -4.51
C PHE A 143 -2.13 8.59 -5.33
N GLN A 144 -2.66 8.17 -6.49
CA GLN A 144 -3.61 8.96 -7.28
C GLN A 144 -5.05 8.52 -7.02
N ALA A 145 -5.98 9.48 -7.08
CA ALA A 145 -7.41 9.15 -7.11
C ALA A 145 -7.75 8.56 -8.49
N VAL A 146 -8.30 7.36 -8.52
CA VAL A 146 -8.70 6.64 -9.72
C VAL A 146 -10.22 6.63 -9.81
N HIS A 147 -10.76 7.26 -10.85
CA HIS A 147 -12.20 7.49 -11.00
C HIS A 147 -12.94 6.23 -11.47
N THR A 148 -14.23 6.17 -11.15
CA THR A 148 -15.16 5.17 -11.71
C THR A 148 -15.10 5.13 -13.24
N GLY A 149 -15.12 3.93 -13.80
CA GLY A 149 -15.01 3.69 -15.25
C GLY A 149 -13.57 3.58 -15.75
N THR A 150 -12.56 3.83 -14.90
CA THR A 150 -11.16 3.61 -15.27
C THR A 150 -10.91 2.14 -15.55
N LYS A 151 -10.37 1.84 -16.72
CA LYS A 151 -9.97 0.49 -17.11
C LYS A 151 -8.51 0.30 -16.72
N ILE A 152 -8.23 -0.74 -15.93
CA ILE A 152 -6.89 -1.02 -15.41
C ILE A 152 -6.25 -2.26 -16.04
N GLY A 153 -7.02 -3.02 -16.82
CA GLY A 153 -6.51 -4.18 -17.53
C GLY A 153 -7.55 -4.88 -18.39
N TRP A 154 -7.11 -5.90 -19.10
CA TRP A 154 -7.92 -6.82 -19.89
C TRP A 154 -8.06 -8.14 -19.14
N LEU A 155 -9.29 -8.65 -19.11
CA LEU A 155 -9.61 -9.95 -18.56
C LEU A 155 -9.44 -11.02 -19.62
N GLY A 156 -8.86 -12.16 -19.22
CA GLY A 156 -8.75 -13.35 -20.04
C GLY A 156 -10.05 -14.16 -20.09
N LYS A 157 -9.92 -15.43 -20.47
CA LYS A 157 -11.08 -16.35 -20.60
C LYS A 157 -11.78 -16.64 -19.28
N THR A 158 -11.06 -16.53 -18.17
CA THR A 158 -11.55 -16.71 -16.80
C THR A 158 -12.37 -15.51 -16.31
N GLY A 159 -12.37 -14.39 -17.05
CA GLY A 159 -13.12 -13.19 -16.70
C GLY A 159 -12.67 -12.66 -15.33
N LEU A 160 -13.61 -12.45 -14.42
CA LEU A 160 -13.33 -12.02 -13.04
C LEU A 160 -12.95 -13.20 -12.11
N GLY A 161 -12.84 -14.41 -12.63
CA GLY A 161 -12.47 -15.59 -11.84
C GLY A 161 -11.09 -15.44 -11.19
N GLY A 162 -10.96 -15.91 -9.96
CA GLY A 162 -9.71 -15.83 -9.18
C GLY A 162 -9.43 -14.47 -8.54
N LEU A 163 -10.12 -13.39 -8.95
CA LEU A 163 -9.94 -12.07 -8.35
C LEU A 163 -10.74 -11.92 -7.05
N ARG A 164 -10.11 -11.31 -6.04
CA ARG A 164 -10.75 -11.03 -4.75
C ARG A 164 -10.21 -9.75 -4.10
N ALA A 165 -11.04 -9.17 -3.23
CA ALA A 165 -10.63 -8.11 -2.33
C ALA A 165 -11.29 -8.33 -0.98
N VAL A 166 -10.56 -8.94 -0.06
CA VAL A 166 -11.10 -9.39 1.23
C VAL A 166 -10.81 -8.36 2.31
N ASN A 167 -11.81 -7.97 3.10
CA ASN A 167 -11.66 -7.05 4.22
C ASN A 167 -11.16 -7.76 5.51
N ALA A 168 -10.88 -7.01 6.58
CA ALA A 168 -10.45 -7.58 7.87
C ALA A 168 -11.45 -8.54 8.54
N LYS A 169 -12.73 -8.52 8.12
CA LYS A 169 -13.79 -9.43 8.61
C LYS A 169 -13.88 -10.72 7.79
N GLY A 170 -13.13 -10.83 6.68
CA GLY A 170 -13.20 -11.96 5.76
C GLY A 170 -14.24 -11.81 4.65
N ASP A 171 -14.91 -10.67 4.52
CA ASP A 171 -15.87 -10.44 3.44
C ASP A 171 -15.15 -10.08 2.15
N ASN A 172 -15.48 -10.77 1.04
CA ASN A 172 -14.96 -10.42 -0.27
C ASN A 172 -15.79 -9.28 -0.89
N LEU A 173 -15.21 -8.09 -0.92
CA LEU A 173 -15.78 -6.85 -1.42
C LEU A 173 -15.42 -6.56 -2.88
N PHE A 174 -14.80 -7.50 -3.59
CA PHE A 174 -14.31 -7.29 -4.97
C PHE A 174 -15.36 -6.65 -5.90
N HIS A 175 -16.59 -7.18 -5.91
CA HIS A 175 -17.67 -6.69 -6.77
C HIS A 175 -18.25 -5.32 -6.36
N GLU A 176 -17.86 -4.78 -5.20
CA GLU A 176 -18.19 -3.41 -4.82
C GLU A 176 -17.29 -2.42 -5.54
N PHE A 177 -16.02 -2.77 -5.78
CA PHE A 177 -14.99 -1.87 -6.32
C PHE A 177 -14.59 -2.15 -7.75
N PHE A 178 -14.82 -3.36 -8.26
CA PHE A 178 -14.43 -3.76 -9.60
C PHE A 178 -15.59 -4.45 -10.33
N HIS A 179 -15.62 -4.27 -11.64
CA HIS A 179 -16.51 -4.99 -12.52
C HIS A 179 -15.87 -5.15 -13.91
N GLU A 180 -16.49 -6.01 -14.72
CA GLU A 180 -16.11 -6.16 -16.12
C GLU A 180 -16.93 -5.21 -17.00
N VAL A 181 -16.27 -4.48 -17.90
CA VAL A 181 -16.91 -3.76 -19.02
C VAL A 181 -16.25 -4.18 -20.32
N SER A 182 -16.96 -4.92 -21.16
CA SER A 182 -16.48 -5.34 -22.49
C SER A 182 -15.10 -6.01 -22.44
N GLY A 183 -14.89 -6.94 -21.50
CA GLY A 183 -13.62 -7.63 -21.29
C GLY A 183 -12.54 -6.83 -20.55
N PHE A 184 -12.83 -5.64 -20.03
CA PHE A 184 -11.90 -4.85 -19.22
C PHE A 184 -12.19 -4.96 -17.73
N LEU A 185 -11.15 -5.16 -16.92
CA LEU A 185 -11.22 -4.94 -15.47
C LEU A 185 -11.34 -3.44 -15.22
N THR A 186 -12.48 -3.03 -14.67
CA THR A 186 -12.88 -1.64 -14.57
C THR A 186 -13.22 -1.25 -13.14
N ILE A 187 -12.77 -0.06 -12.73
CA ILE A 187 -13.06 0.53 -11.43
C ILE A 187 -14.56 0.90 -11.36
N LYS A 188 -15.25 0.41 -10.34
CA LYS A 188 -16.68 0.65 -10.08
C LYS A 188 -16.92 1.86 -9.18
N GLN A 189 -16.02 2.10 -8.24
CA GLN A 189 -16.10 3.20 -7.28
C GLN A 189 -14.76 3.90 -7.21
N GLN A 190 -14.78 5.23 -7.05
CA GLN A 190 -13.55 5.99 -6.92
C GLN A 190 -12.73 5.49 -5.71
N LEU A 191 -11.45 5.24 -5.96
CA LEU A 191 -10.52 4.72 -4.98
C LEU A 191 -9.15 5.35 -5.16
N THR A 192 -8.30 5.23 -4.15
CA THR A 192 -6.87 5.56 -4.23
C THR A 192 -6.09 4.25 -4.28
N ILE A 193 -5.32 4.04 -5.35
CA ILE A 193 -4.44 2.88 -5.49
C ILE A 193 -3.10 3.19 -4.84
N PHE A 194 -2.45 2.21 -4.22
CA PHE A 194 -1.05 2.30 -3.81
C PHE A 194 -0.40 0.92 -3.85
N MET A 195 0.94 0.89 -3.89
CA MET A 195 1.73 -0.34 -4.03
C MET A 195 1.27 -1.26 -5.18
N ALA A 196 0.74 -0.70 -6.27
CA ALA A 196 0.53 -1.47 -7.49
C ALA A 196 1.89 -1.92 -8.03
N THR A 197 2.02 -3.24 -8.25
CA THR A 197 3.24 -3.85 -8.78
C THR A 197 3.13 -4.03 -10.29
N THR A 198 4.26 -3.97 -10.98
CA THR A 198 4.42 -4.37 -12.40
C THR A 198 5.14 -5.70 -12.55
N ASP A 199 5.41 -6.39 -11.43
CA ASP A 199 6.04 -7.70 -11.38
C ASP A 199 4.99 -8.82 -11.21
N PRO A 200 4.79 -9.69 -12.22
CA PRO A 200 3.86 -10.82 -12.14
C PRO A 200 4.12 -11.79 -10.98
N TYR A 201 5.38 -11.95 -10.56
CA TYR A 201 5.71 -12.84 -9.46
C TYR A 201 5.19 -12.27 -8.13
N ILE A 202 5.44 -10.97 -7.87
CA ILE A 202 4.91 -10.29 -6.68
C ILE A 202 3.38 -10.29 -6.71
N ALA A 203 2.77 -10.03 -7.86
CA ALA A 203 1.33 -9.99 -8.02
C ALA A 203 0.61 -11.28 -7.61
N ARG A 204 1.20 -12.44 -7.94
CA ARG A 204 0.67 -13.78 -7.57
C ARG A 204 0.88 -14.15 -6.11
N GLN A 205 2.02 -13.75 -5.54
CA GLN A 205 2.42 -14.16 -4.19
C GLN A 205 1.85 -13.26 -3.09
N ASP A 206 1.59 -12.00 -3.41
CA ASP A 206 1.08 -11.02 -2.46
C ASP A 206 -0.24 -10.40 -2.94
N CYS A 207 -0.19 -9.40 -3.81
CA CYS A 207 -1.38 -8.82 -4.43
C CYS A 207 -0.99 -8.00 -5.67
N LEU A 208 -1.98 -7.71 -6.51
CA LEU A 208 -1.83 -6.84 -7.68
C LEU A 208 -1.60 -5.39 -7.27
N LEU A 209 -2.33 -4.94 -6.25
CA LEU A 209 -2.31 -3.59 -5.70
C LEU A 209 -3.05 -3.52 -4.36
N TYR A 210 -2.80 -2.45 -3.61
CA TYR A 210 -3.61 -2.01 -2.48
C TYR A 210 -4.51 -0.84 -2.91
N PHE A 211 -5.65 -0.69 -2.24
CA PHE A 211 -6.52 0.46 -2.45
C PHE A 211 -7.35 0.82 -1.23
N THR A 212 -7.74 2.09 -1.15
CA THR A 212 -8.78 2.56 -0.22
C THR A 212 -9.90 3.26 -0.98
N PRO A 213 -11.17 3.07 -0.61
CA PRO A 213 -12.25 3.91 -1.11
C PRO A 213 -11.93 5.38 -0.80
N THR A 214 -12.09 6.28 -1.77
CA THR A 214 -11.94 7.71 -1.47
C THR A 214 -13.17 8.15 -0.69
N THR A 215 -13.02 8.51 0.59
CA THR A 215 -14.08 9.20 1.34
C THR A 215 -14.37 10.52 0.64
N VAL A 216 -15.61 10.68 0.17
CA VAL A 216 -16.16 11.95 -0.32
C VAL A 216 -16.42 12.88 0.86
#